data_AF-A0A2G1YR98-F1
#
_entry.id   AF-A0A2G1YR98-F1
#
_cell.length_a   1.000
_cell.length_b   1.000
_cell.length_c   1.000
_cell.angle_alpha   90.00
_cell.angle_beta   90.00
_cell.angle_gamma   90.00
#
_symmetry.space_group_name_H-M   'P 1'
#
loop_
_entity.id
_entity.type
_entity.pdbx_description
1 polymer ?
#
loop_
_entity_poly.entity_id
_entity_poly.type
_entity_poly.pdbx_seq_one_letter_code
_entity_poly.pdbx_strand_id
1 'polypeptide(L)' 'MLVCDCNDVEFDAIKEAVKKHGDNLEAIMDETEAGTVCECCLEEDCDKVDLPLPLAIKKALEELG' A
#
# COMPACT_ATOMS: atom_id res chain seq x y z
N MET A 1 4.04 8.96 -4.25
CA MET A 1 4.95 7.79 -4.20
C MET A 1 4.08 6.64 -4.62
N LEU A 2 4.36 6.11 -5.80
CA LEU A 2 3.58 5.03 -6.38
C LEU A 2 3.75 3.77 -5.53
N VAL A 3 2.64 3.19 -5.09
CA VAL A 3 2.61 1.96 -4.27
C VAL A 3 2.13 0.77 -5.09
N CYS A 4 1.22 0.97 -6.05
CA CYS A 4 0.80 -0.09 -6.97
C CYS A 4 0.64 0.47 -8.39
N ASP A 5 1.47 0.01 -9.31
CA ASP A 5 1.42 0.41 -10.73
C ASP A 5 0.15 -0.10 -11.44
N CYS A 6 -0.30 -1.33 -11.15
CA CYS A 6 -1.43 -1.94 -11.87
C CYS A 6 -2.77 -1.20 -11.69
N ASN A 7 -2.99 -0.61 -10.52
CA ASN A 7 -4.22 0.09 -10.17
C ASN A 7 -3.98 1.58 -9.85
N ASP A 8 -2.82 2.12 -10.23
CA ASP A 8 -2.43 3.52 -10.02
C ASP A 8 -2.64 3.99 -8.57
N VAL A 9 -2.20 3.17 -7.61
CA VAL A 9 -2.39 3.43 -6.18
C VAL A 9 -1.20 4.20 -5.64
N GLU A 10 -1.47 5.41 -5.15
CA GLU A 10 -0.50 6.29 -4.51
C GLU A 10 -0.49 6.13 -2.99
N PHE A 11 0.63 6.50 -2.36
CA PHE A 11 0.80 6.44 -0.90
C PHE A 11 -0.30 7.15 -0.10
N ASP A 12 -0.86 8.24 -0.60
CA ASP A 12 -1.95 8.96 0.10
C ASP A 12 -3.20 8.07 0.24
N ALA A 13 -3.52 7.25 -0.76
CA ALA A 13 -4.64 6.31 -0.68
C ALA A 13 -4.36 5.22 0.38
N ILE A 14 -3.12 4.72 0.44
CA ILE A 14 -2.70 3.78 1.48
C ILE A 14 -2.82 4.41 2.86
N LYS A 15 -2.40 5.66 3.01
CA LYS A 15 -2.48 6.38 4.28
C LYS A 15 -3.92 6.56 4.76
N GLU A 16 -4.86 6.87 3.87
CA GLU A 16 -6.29 6.94 4.23
C GLU A 16 -6.85 5.56 4.61
N ALA A 17 -6.48 4.49 3.89
CA ALA A 17 -6.88 3.13 4.25
C ALA A 17 -6.31 2.71 5.62
N VAL A 18 -5.05 3.02 5.90
CA VAL A 18 -4.38 2.76 7.19
C VAL A 18 -5.05 3.52 8.34
N LYS A 19 -5.48 4.78 8.12
CA LYS A 19 -6.25 5.53 9.14
C LYS A 19 -7.53 4.81 9.56
N LYS A 20 -8.17 4.08 8.64
CA LYS A 20 -9.45 3.42 8.84
C LYS A 20 -9.31 1.96 9.31
N HIS A 21 -8.29 1.27 8.81
CA HIS A 21 -8.11 -0.17 8.98
C HIS A 21 -6.87 -0.58 9.80
N GLY A 22 -6.04 0.39 10.20
CA GLY A 22 -4.81 0.14 10.94
C GLY A 22 -3.78 -0.55 10.07
N ASP A 23 -3.23 -1.66 10.56
CA ASP A 23 -2.24 -2.50 9.87
C ASP A 23 -2.88 -3.73 9.20
N ASN A 24 -4.21 -3.78 9.09
CA ASN A 24 -4.91 -4.90 8.45
C ASN A 24 -4.68 -4.89 6.93
N LEU A 25 -3.70 -5.67 6.48
CA LEU A 25 -3.31 -5.79 5.08
C LEU A 25 -4.49 -6.15 4.17
N GLU A 26 -5.31 -7.14 4.53
CA GLU A 26 -6.43 -7.61 3.71
C GLU A 26 -7.46 -6.48 3.50
N ALA A 27 -7.82 -5.76 4.58
CA ALA A 27 -8.75 -4.64 4.48
C ALA A 27 -8.20 -3.46 3.65
N ILE A 28 -6.89 -3.22 3.71
CA ILE A 28 -6.23 -2.18 2.91
C ILE A 28 -6.19 -2.58 1.42
N MET A 29 -5.89 -3.84 1.12
CA MET A 29 -5.94 -4.37 -0.25
C MET A 29 -7.36 -4.31 -0.83
N ASP A 30 -8.37 -4.66 -0.03
CA ASP A 30 -9.78 -4.59 -0.44
C ASP A 30 -10.25 -3.16 -0.73
N GLU A 31 -9.80 -2.16 0.04
CA GLU A 31 -10.20 -0.76 -0.16
C GLU A 31 -9.43 -0.07 -1.30
N THR A 32 -8.15 -0.41 -1.48
CA THR A 32 -7.26 0.29 -2.42
C THR A 32 -7.02 -0.48 -3.71
N GLU A 33 -7.43 -1.74 -3.77
CA GLU A 33 -7.11 -2.71 -4.83
C GLU A 33 -5.60 -2.95 -5.02
N ALA A 34 -4.72 -2.39 -4.16
CA ALA A 34 -3.28 -2.63 -4.23
C ALA A 34 -2.98 -4.12 -3.96
N GLY A 35 -2.08 -4.69 -4.76
CA GLY A 35 -1.67 -6.11 -4.59
C GLY A 35 -2.69 -7.15 -5.08
N THR A 36 -3.79 -6.74 -5.73
CA THR A 36 -4.84 -7.69 -6.20
C THR A 36 -4.65 -8.19 -7.64
N VAL A 37 -3.69 -7.61 -8.39
CA VAL A 37 -3.51 -7.88 -9.83
C VAL A 37 -2.26 -8.69 -10.13
N CYS A 38 -1.07 -8.10 -9.93
CA CYS A 38 0.20 -8.77 -10.20
C CYS A 38 0.96 -9.17 -8.94
N GLU A 39 0.47 -8.76 -7.78
CA GLU A 39 1.07 -9.01 -6.45
C GLU A 39 2.51 -8.47 -6.25
N CYS A 40 3.17 -7.91 -7.27
CA CYS A 40 4.55 -7.39 -7.18
C CYS A 40 4.73 -6.40 -6.03
N CYS A 41 3.81 -5.44 -5.85
CA CYS A 41 3.92 -4.45 -4.78
C CYS A 41 3.83 -5.03 -3.36
N LEU A 42 3.51 -6.32 -3.20
CA LEU A 42 3.59 -7.03 -1.91
C LEU A 42 5.02 -7.43 -1.55
N GLU A 43 5.92 -7.47 -2.54
CA GLU A 43 7.33 -7.81 -2.39
C GLU A 43 8.17 -6.54 -2.20
N GLU A 44 9.14 -6.57 -1.29
CA GLU A 44 9.97 -5.38 -0.97
C GLU A 44 10.93 -4.99 -2.11
N ASP A 45 11.23 -5.91 -3.03
CA ASP A 45 12.15 -5.74 -4.16
C ASP A 45 11.45 -5.45 -5.50
N CYS A 46 10.16 -5.12 -5.47
CA CYS A 46 9.41 -4.73 -6.67
C CYS A 46 10.00 -3.45 -7.31
N ASP A 47 10.43 -3.55 -8.56
CA ASP A 47 11.09 -2.49 -9.33
C ASP A 47 10.12 -1.53 -10.04
N LYS A 48 8.81 -1.78 -9.93
CA LYS A 48 7.75 -1.00 -10.60
C LYS A 48 7.18 0.15 -9.77
N VAL A 49 7.51 0.20 -8.49
CA VAL A 49 6.85 1.09 -7.52
C VAL A 49 7.90 1.84 -6.71
N ASP A 50 7.57 3.05 -6.26
CA ASP A 50 8.48 3.84 -5.42
C ASP A 50 8.55 3.28 -3.99
N LEU A 51 7.44 2.70 -3.52
CA LEU A 51 7.31 2.20 -2.17
C LEU A 51 6.38 0.98 -2.14
N PRO A 52 6.90 -0.24 -1.92
CA PRO A 52 6.09 -1.45 -1.76
C PRO A 52 5.00 -1.31 -0.70
N LEU A 53 3.86 -1.98 -0.90
CA LEU A 53 2.68 -1.91 -0.05
C LEU A 53 2.98 -2.17 1.44
N PRO A 54 3.74 -3.21 1.83
CA PRO A 54 4.06 -3.43 3.25
C PRO A 54 4.82 -2.27 3.88
N LEU A 55 5.76 -1.67 3.12
CA LEU A 55 6.56 -0.53 3.57
C LEU A 55 5.72 0.76 3.59
N ALA A 56 4.79 0.93 2.65
CA ALA A 56 3.82 2.01 2.63
C ALA A 56 2.91 1.96 3.87
N ILE A 57 2.38 0.78 4.22
CA ILE A 57 1.57 0.58 5.43
C ILE A 57 2.36 0.93 6.68
N LYS A 58 3.58 0.40 6.81
CA LYS A 58 4.47 0.70 7.95
C LYS A 58 4.76 2.20 8.07
N LYS A 59 5.12 2.86 6.97
CA LYS A 59 5.36 4.30 6.95
C LYS A 59 4.12 5.10 7.32
N ALA A 60 2.94 4.72 6.82
CA ALA A 60 1.69 5.38 7.17
C ALA A 60 1.36 5.24 8.67
N LEU A 61 1.59 4.08 9.27
CA LEU A 61 1.43 3.87 10.72
C LEU A 61 2.37 4.79 11.53
N GLU A 62 3.63 4.90 11.10
CA GLU A 62 4.62 5.80 11.73
C GLU A 62 4.22 7.28 11.61
N GLU A 63 3.59 7.69 10.51
CA GLU A 63 3.12 9.08 10.30
C GLU A 63 1.80 9.40 11.01
N LEU A 64 1.06 8.39 11.48
CA LEU A 64 -0.23 8.54 12.17
C LEU A 64 -0.12 8.38 13.70
N GLY A 65 0.96 7.79 14.19
CA GLY A 65 1.32 7.71 15.61
C GLY A 65 1.92 9.02 16.15
#